data_AF-A0A937NAQ6-F1
#
_entry.id   AF-A0A937NAQ6-F1
#
_cell.length_a   1.000
_cell.length_b   1.000
_cell.length_c   1.000
_cell.angle_alpha   90.00
_cell.angle_beta   90.00
_cell.angle_gamma   90.00
#
_symmetry.space_group_name_H-M   'P 1'
#
loop_
_entity.id
_entity.type
_entity.pdbx_description
1 polymer ?
#
loop_
_entity_poly.entity_id
_entity_poly.type
_entity_poly.pdbx_seq_one_letter_code
_entity_poly.pdbx_strand_id
1 'polypeptide(L)' 'MSIQTRQQLENTQKKLRLLEERCQELDTEPAANPHVRELTRRSLRKLINQMKEEVACFESRSPAPVSKG' A
#
# COMPACT_ATOMS: atom_id res chain seq x y z
N MET A 1 -2.99 -0.55 11.37
CA MET A 1 -4.20 -1.33 11.04
C MET A 1 -3.68 -2.67 10.57
N SER A 2 -4.06 -3.77 11.20
CA SER A 2 -3.42 -5.07 10.92
C SER A 2 -4.29 -5.99 10.09
N ILE A 3 -3.67 -6.63 9.10
CA ILE A 3 -4.31 -7.62 8.23
C ILE A 3 -4.45 -8.91 9.03
N GLN A 4 -5.66 -9.45 9.07
CA GLN A 4 -6.00 -10.66 9.82
C GLN A 4 -6.47 -11.79 8.91
N THR A 5 -6.96 -11.47 7.70
CA THR A 5 -7.51 -12.46 6.78
C THR A 5 -6.93 -12.31 5.38
N ARG A 6 -6.97 -13.40 4.61
CA ARG A 6 -6.57 -13.39 3.20
C ARG A 6 -7.38 -12.41 2.34
N GLN A 7 -8.68 -12.27 2.62
CA GLN A 7 -9.52 -11.27 1.96
C GLN A 7 -9.07 -9.84 2.28
N GLN A 8 -8.66 -9.56 3.52
CA GLN A 8 -8.07 -8.27 3.89
C GLN A 8 -6.72 -8.04 3.19
N LEU A 9 -5.91 -9.08 3.01
CA LEU A 9 -4.67 -9.02 2.24
C LEU A 9 -4.95 -8.62 0.78
N GLU A 10 -5.87 -9.31 0.11
CA GLU A 10 -6.24 -9.04 -1.28
C GLU A 10 -6.79 -7.62 -1.45
N ASN A 11 -7.66 -7.18 -0.54
CA ASN A 11 -8.19 -5.80 -0.55
C ASN A 11 -7.09 -4.76 -0.31
N THR A 12 -6.15 -5.05 0.61
CA THR A 12 -5.01 -4.18 0.90
C THR A 12 -4.09 -4.07 -0.32
N GLN A 13 -3.79 -5.18 -0.99
CA GLN A 13 -2.98 -5.21 -2.21
C GLN A 13 -3.64 -4.44 -3.37
N LYS A 14 -4.95 -4.61 -3.59
CA LYS A 14 -5.69 -3.82 -4.61
C LYS A 14 -5.63 -2.33 -4.30
N LYS A 15 -5.88 -1.95 -3.05
CA LYS A 15 -5.83 -0.54 -2.62
C LYS A 15 -4.41 0.03 -2.71
N LEU A 16 -3.40 -0.77 -2.41
CA LEU A 16 -1.99 -0.39 -2.51
C LEU A 16 -1.63 -0.02 -3.96
N ARG A 17 -2.03 -0.84 -4.93
CA ARG A 17 -1.83 -0.56 -6.36
C ARG A 17 -2.45 0.76 -6.78
N LEU A 18 -3.72 1.01 -6.41
CA LEU A 18 -4.41 2.27 -6.73
C LEU A 18 -3.71 3.50 -6.13
N LEU A 19 -3.18 3.38 -4.90
CA LEU A 19 -2.44 4.46 -4.25
C LEU A 19 -1.09 4.73 -4.92
N GLU A 20 -0.40 3.68 -5.39
CA GLU A 20 0.84 3.81 -6.14
C GLU A 20 0.60 4.47 -7.50
N GLU A 21 -0.43 4.06 -8.23
CA GLU A 21 -0.84 4.68 -9.49
C GLU A 21 -1.17 6.16 -9.27
N ARG A 22 -1.96 6.50 -8.24
CA ARG A 22 -2.29 7.91 -7.94
C ARG A 22 -1.06 8.74 -7.57
N CYS A 23 -0.09 8.14 -6.90
CA CYS A 23 1.17 8.81 -6.57
C CYS A 23 1.96 9.15 -7.84
N GLN A 24 1.98 8.25 -8.83
CA GLN A 24 2.62 8.46 -10.12
C GLN A 24 1.90 9.51 -10.98
N GLU A 25 0.57 9.55 -10.96
CA GLU A 25 -0.20 10.61 -11.63
C GLU A 25 0.11 11.99 -11.04
N LEU A 26 0.25 12.07 -9.71
CA LEU A 26 0.69 13.31 -9.05
C LEU A 26 2.14 13.69 -9.37
N ASP A 27 2.94 12.85 -10.02
CA ASP A 27 4.25 13.22 -10.55
C ASP A 27 4.17 13.89 -11.92
N THR A 28 3.14 13.57 -12.70
CA THR A 28 2.98 14.06 -14.08
C THR A 28 1.97 15.21 -14.20
N GLU A 29 1.05 15.36 -13.23
CA GLU A 29 0.06 16.44 -13.24
C GLU A 29 0.68 17.82 -12.91
N PRO A 30 0.49 18.84 -13.77
CA PRO A 30 0.83 20.22 -13.44
C PRO A 30 -0.11 20.72 -12.33
N ALA A 31 0.40 20.78 -11.10
CA ALA A 31 -0.38 21.21 -9.95
C ALA A 31 -0.44 22.73 -9.85
N ALA A 32 -1.66 23.26 -9.70
CA ALA A 32 -1.90 24.66 -9.39
C ALA A 32 -1.21 25.12 -8.09
N ASN A 33 -0.96 24.19 -7.15
CA ASN A 33 -0.21 24.44 -5.92
C ASN A 33 0.84 23.35 -5.67
N PRO A 34 2.13 23.61 -5.94
CA PRO A 34 3.22 22.65 -5.76
C PRO A 34 3.36 22.14 -4.31
N HIS A 35 3.07 22.99 -3.32
CA HIS A 35 3.19 22.64 -1.91
C HIS A 35 2.11 21.64 -1.47
N VAL A 36 0.87 21.85 -1.89
CA VAL A 36 -0.24 20.92 -1.61
C VAL A 36 0.02 19.55 -2.27
N ARG A 37 0.55 19.55 -3.50
CA ARG A 37 0.97 18.31 -4.19
C ARG A 37 2.04 17.56 -3.42
N GLU A 38 3.06 18.27 -2.94
CA GLU A 38 4.14 17.66 -2.17
C GLU A 38 3.62 17.06 -0.85
N LEU A 39 2.77 17.78 -0.12
CA LEU A 39 2.16 17.26 1.12
C LEU A 39 1.28 16.03 0.86
N THR A 40 0.51 16.05 -0.23
CA THR A 40 -0.33 14.92 -0.65
C THR A 40 0.54 13.72 -0.98
N ARG A 41 1.62 13.92 -1.73
CA ARG A 41 2.57 12.86 -2.08
C ARG A 41 3.24 12.27 -0.84
N ARG A 42 3.74 13.10 0.07
CA ARG A 42 4.39 12.65 1.31
C ARG A 42 3.42 11.81 2.15
N SER A 43 2.17 12.24 2.25
CA SER A 43 1.12 11.53 2.98
C SER A 43 0.77 10.19 2.34
N LEU A 44 0.58 10.16 1.02
CA LEU A 44 0.33 8.94 0.25
C LEU A 44 1.48 7.95 0.38
N ARG A 45 2.73 8.42 0.25
CA ARG A 45 3.91 7.56 0.38
C ARG A 45 4.02 6.93 1.77
N LYS A 46 3.72 7.70 2.82
CA LYS A 46 3.67 7.18 4.20
C LYS A 46 2.61 6.09 4.34
N LEU A 47 1.43 6.30 3.78
CA LEU A 47 0.36 5.30 3.80
C LEU A 47 0.72 4.03 3.02
N ILE A 48 1.31 4.17 1.82
CA ILE A 48 1.77 3.04 1.01
C ILE A 48 2.80 2.21 1.79
N ASN A 49 3.79 2.86 2.41
CA ASN A 49 4.80 2.16 3.21
C ASN A 49 4.17 1.37 4.35
N GLN A 50 3.26 2.00 5.11
CA GLN A 50 2.55 1.32 6.18
C GLN A 50 1.75 0.11 5.67
N MET A 51 1.08 0.22 4.52
CA MET A 51 0.34 -0.89 3.94
C MET A 51 1.26 -2.03 3.45
N LYS A 52 2.44 -1.71 2.90
CA LYS A 52 3.47 -2.70 2.54
C LYS A 52 3.99 -3.45 3.76
N GLU A 53 4.25 -2.74 4.85
CA GLU A 53 4.70 -3.35 6.10
C GLU A 53 3.65 -4.33 6.66
N GLU A 54 2.37 -3.96 6.64
CA GLU A 54 1.29 -4.85 7.12
C GLU A 54 1.11 -6.08 6.22
N VAL A 55 1.26 -5.94 4.90
CA VAL A 55 1.28 -7.05 3.94
C VAL A 55 2.43 -8.01 4.27
N ALA A 56 3.66 -7.49 4.36
CA ALA A 56 4.84 -8.31 4.66
C ALA A 56 4.75 -8.99 6.03
N CYS A 57 4.18 -8.28 7.01
CA CYS A 57 3.94 -8.79 8.36
C CYS A 57 2.94 -9.94 8.36
N PHE A 58 1.84 -9.84 7.60
CA PHE A 58 0.86 -10.91 7.45
C PHE A 58 1.44 -12.13 6.72
N GLU A 59 2.18 -11.90 5.64
CA GLU A 59 2.83 -12.97 4.88
C GLU A 59 3.87 -13.72 5.72
N SER A 60 4.61 -13.01 6.58
CA SER A 60 5.59 -13.61 7.50
C SER A 60 4.93 -14.42 8.63
N ARG A 61 3.72 -14.04 9.06
CA ARG A 61 2.96 -14.74 10.11
C ARG A 61 2.08 -15.87 9.60
N SER A 62 1.80 -15.90 8.30
CA SER A 62 1.05 -16.99 7.67
C SER A 62 2.05 -18.09 7.32
N PRO A 63 2.19 -19.16 8.12
CA PRO A 63 2.97 -20.30 7.66
C PRO A 63 2.34 -20.77 6.36
N ALA A 64 3.14 -20.84 5.29
CA ALA A 64 2.75 -21.56 4.09
C ALA A 64 2.17 -22.91 4.53
N PRO A 65 1.04 -23.39 3.95
CA PRO A 65 0.55 -24.72 4.28
C PRO A 65 1.69 -25.68 3.99
N VAL A 66 2.30 -26.21 5.07
CA VAL A 66 3.36 -27.20 4.98
C VAL A 66 2.71 -28.37 4.28
N SER A 67 3.01 -28.54 3.00
CA SER A 67 2.71 -29.74 2.24
C SER A 67 3.41 -30.89 2.98
N LYS A 68 2.69 -31.54 3.88
CA LYS A 68 3.07 -32.86 4.38
C LYS A 68 2.86 -33.84 3.22
N GLY A 69 3.93 -34.08 2.48
CA GLY A 69 4.11 -35.30 1.69
C GLY A 69 4.54 -36.44 2.58
#